data_AF-A0A7W0ZMU5-F1
#
_entry.id   AF-A0A7W0ZMU5-F1
#
_cell.length_a   1.000
_cell.length_b   1.000
_cell.length_c   1.000
_cell.angle_alpha   90.00
_cell.angle_beta   90.00
_cell.angle_gamma   90.00
#
_symmetry.space_group_name_H-M   'P 1'
#
loop_
_entity.id
_entity.type
_entity.pdbx_description
1 polymer ?
#
loop_
_entity_poly.entity_id
_entity_poly.type
_entity_poly.pdbx_seq_one_letter_code
_entity_poly.pdbx_strand_id
1 'polypeptide(L)' 'MPITPQVLDELMKDYKTPEDMLGNNGLLQQLTKALIERALEGEMTHHLGYPPHDTAGERLRQLTQR' A
#
# COMPACT_ATOMS: atom_id res chain seq x y z
N MET A 1 -14.27 -0.68 -7.57
CA MET A 1 -14.35 -1.54 -8.78
C MET A 1 -13.92 -2.95 -8.39
N PRO A 2 -14.61 -4.00 -8.87
CA PRO A 2 -14.12 -5.37 -8.75
C PRO A 2 -12.95 -5.61 -9.72
N ILE A 3 -12.07 -6.54 -9.38
CA ILE A 3 -11.05 -7.06 -10.31
C ILE A 3 -11.78 -7.88 -11.37
N THR A 4 -11.58 -7.54 -12.65
CA THR A 4 -12.23 -8.25 -13.76
C THR A 4 -11.41 -9.49 -14.16
N PRO A 5 -12.05 -10.52 -14.76
CA PRO A 5 -11.34 -11.70 -15.24
C PRO A 5 -10.22 -11.38 -16.23
N GLN A 6 -10.40 -10.36 -17.08
CA GLN A 6 -9.38 -9.95 -18.05
C GLN A 6 -8.09 -9.45 -17.36
N VAL A 7 -8.22 -8.72 -16.25
CA VAL A 7 -7.07 -8.27 -15.46
C VAL A 7 -6.40 -9.46 -14.79
N LEU A 8 -7.17 -10.44 -14.34
CA LEU A 8 -6.63 -11.66 -13.75
C LEU A 8 -5.85 -12.48 -14.79
N ASP A 9 -6.39 -12.65 -16.00
CA ASP A 9 -5.71 -13.35 -17.10
C ASP A 9 -4.40 -12.65 -17.50
N GLU A 10 -4.39 -11.32 -17.49
CA GLU A 10 -3.18 -10.54 -17.76
C GLU A 10 -2.13 -10.71 -16.65
N LEU A 11 -2.53 -10.64 -15.38
CA LEU A 11 -1.64 -10.85 -14.24
C LEU A 11 -1.07 -12.27 -14.19
N MET A 12 -1.81 -13.26 -14.66
CA MET A 12 -1.43 -14.68 -14.63
C MET A 12 -0.82 -15.17 -15.95
N LYS A 13 -0.63 -14.31 -16.95
CA LYS A 13 -0.21 -14.71 -18.31
C LYS A 13 1.10 -15.51 -18.36
N ASP A 14 2.05 -15.17 -17.49
CA ASP A 14 3.37 -15.80 -17.42
C ASP A 14 3.53 -16.80 -16.27
N TYR A 15 2.44 -17.10 -15.56
CA TYR A 15 2.43 -18.02 -14.42
C TYR A 15 2.60 -19.47 -14.89
N LYS A 16 3.59 -20.19 -14.34
CA LYS A 16 3.88 -21.58 -14.72
C LYS A 16 3.90 -22.53 -13.53
N THR A 17 4.37 -22.08 -12.36
CA THR A 17 4.44 -22.91 -11.16
C THR A 17 3.88 -22.22 -9.92
N PRO A 18 3.44 -22.96 -8.89
CA PRO A 18 3.00 -22.38 -7.62
C PRO A 18 4.02 -21.43 -6.98
N GLU A 19 5.33 -21.64 -7.20
CA GLU A 19 6.36 -20.71 -6.73
C GLU A 19 6.31 -19.35 -7.45
N ASP A 20 5.87 -19.27 -8.70
CA ASP A 20 5.70 -17.98 -9.40
C ASP A 20 4.60 -17.12 -8.76
N MET A 21 3.64 -17.72 -8.05
CA MET A 21 2.56 -17.00 -7.37
C MET A 21 2.85 -16.73 -5.90
N LEU A 22 3.35 -17.74 -5.17
CA LEU A 22 3.53 -17.70 -3.70
C LEU A 22 4.99 -17.76 -3.24
N GLY A 23 5.93 -18.04 -4.15
CA GLY A 23 7.35 -18.16 -3.83
C GLY A 23 8.00 -16.81 -3.55
N ASN A 24 9.30 -16.87 -3.26
CA ASN A 24 10.08 -15.66 -3.04
C ASN A 24 10.13 -14.85 -4.35
N ASN A 25 9.80 -13.56 -4.30
CA ASN A 25 9.59 -12.72 -5.47
C ASN A 25 8.40 -13.13 -6.37
N GLY A 26 7.44 -13.90 -5.85
CA GLY A 26 6.24 -14.29 -6.58
C GLY A 26 5.26 -13.13 -6.84
N LEU A 27 4.29 -13.37 -7.73
CA LEU A 27 3.31 -12.40 -8.20
C LEU A 27 2.58 -11.67 -7.06
N LEU A 28 2.18 -12.39 -6.00
CA LEU A 28 1.46 -11.77 -4.88
C LEU A 28 2.34 -10.79 -4.08
N GLN A 29 3.62 -11.12 -3.92
CA GLN A 29 4.58 -10.23 -3.24
C GLN A 29 4.83 -8.97 -4.08
N GLN A 30 5.02 -9.13 -5.40
CA GLN A 30 5.19 -8.01 -6.32
C GLN A 30 3.94 -7.11 -6.35
N LEU A 31 2.75 -7.71 -6.43
CA LEU A 31 1.47 -6.99 -6.44
C LEU A 31 1.27 -6.21 -5.13
N THR A 32 1.52 -6.86 -3.98
CA THR A 32 1.40 -6.21 -2.67
C THR A 32 2.33 -5.00 -2.57
N LYS A 33 3.59 -5.15 -3.01
CA LYS A 33 4.57 -4.06 -3.04
C LYS A 33 4.09 -2.90 -3.92
N ALA A 34 3.67 -3.18 -5.16
CA ALA A 34 3.21 -2.16 -6.10
C ALA A 34 1.97 -1.40 -5.58
N LEU A 35 1.05 -2.10 -4.91
CA LEU A 35 -0.12 -1.48 -4.28
C LEU A 35 0.28 -0.54 -3.14
N ILE A 36 1.24 -0.96 -2.28
CA ILE A 36 1.77 -0.14 -1.20
C ILE A 36 2.44 1.10 -1.79
N GLU A 37 3.37 0.94 -2.73
CA GLU A 37 4.08 2.06 -3.37
C GLU A 37 3.10 3.06 -4.00
N ARG A 38 2.08 2.57 -4.72
CA ARG A 38 1.05 3.45 -5.30
C ARG A 38 0.17 4.13 -4.24
N ALA A 39 -0.12 3.47 -3.13
CA ALA A 39 -0.84 4.07 -2.02
C ALA A 39 -0.02 5.21 -1.40
N LEU A 40 1.28 5.00 -1.17
CA LEU A 40 2.20 6.04 -0.68
C LEU A 40 2.31 7.22 -1.66
N GLU A 41 2.41 6.96 -2.97
CA GLU A 41 2.36 8.01 -4.00
C GLU A 41 1.02 8.76 -4.01
N GLY A 42 -0.08 8.04 -3.76
CA GLY A 42 -1.43 8.59 -3.62
C GLY A 42 -1.56 9.51 -2.41
N GLU A 43 -1.02 9.11 -1.25
CA GLU A 43 -1.00 9.95 -0.04
C GLU A 43 -0.21 11.26 -0.23
N MET A 44 0.85 11.24 -1.05
CA MET A 44 1.58 12.46 -1.40
C MET A 44 0.78 13.41 -2.31
N THR A 45 -0.19 12.90 -3.08
CA THR A 45 -0.95 13.69 -4.07
C THR A 45 -2.37 14.05 -3.63
N HIS A 46 -2.95 13.29 -2.70
CA HIS A 46 -4.26 13.54 -2.11
C HIS A 46 -4.14 13.54 -0.59
N HIS A 47 -3.98 14.74 -0.03
CA HIS A 47 -4.30 15.08 1.36
C HIS A 47 -3.99 13.98 2.40
N LEU A 48 -2.77 13.99 2.92
CA LEU A 48 -2.58 13.66 4.33
C LEU A 48 -3.56 14.56 5.10
N GLY A 49 -4.62 14.01 5.68
CA GLY A 49 -5.59 14.74 6.50
C GLY A 49 -4.98 15.43 7.73
N TYR A 50 -3.65 15.43 7.84
CA TYR A 50 -2.85 16.18 8.77
C TYR A 50 -1.62 16.74 8.05
N PRO A 51 -1.24 18.01 8.29
CA PRO A 51 0.01 18.55 7.80
C PRO A 51 1.20 17.71 8.31
N PRO A 52 2.19 17.40 7.47
CA PRO A 52 3.47 16.90 7.97
C PRO A 52 4.08 18.02 8.86
N HIS A 53 4.21 17.74 10.16
CA HIS A 53 4.54 18.62 11.31
C HIS A 53 3.40 19.04 12.26
N ASP A 54 2.18 18.50 12.17
CA ASP A 54 1.20 18.84 13.20
C ASP A 54 1.54 18.16 14.54
N THR A 55 1.92 18.99 15.52
CA THR A 55 2.42 18.69 16.86
C THR A 55 1.34 18.17 17.79
N ALA A 56 0.48 17.27 17.31
CA ALA A 56 -0.57 16.64 18.12
C ALA A 56 0.02 15.85 19.31
N GLY A 57 1.23 15.29 19.15
CA GLY A 57 1.96 14.63 20.23
C GLY A 57 2.50 15.59 21.31
N GLU A 58 2.71 16.87 20.97
CA GLU A 58 3.28 17.87 21.89
C GLU A 58 2.20 18.52 22.75
N ARG A 59 1.00 18.72 22.19
CA ARG A 59 -0.15 19.27 22.92
C ARG A 59 -0.69 18.31 23.98
N LEU A 60 -0.63 16.99 23.73
CA LEU A 60 -1.04 15.96 24.70
C LEU A 60 -0.11 15.86 25.93
N ARG A 61 1.19 16.19 25.78
CA ARG A 61 2.15 16.21 26.91
C ARG A 61 2.00 17.43 27.83
N GLN A 62 1.41 18.53 27.33
CA GLN A 62 1.18 19.73 28.14
C GLN A 62 -0.09 19.64 28.99
N LEU A 63 -1.09 18.83 28.57
CA LEU A 63 -2.33 18.63 29.32
C LEU A 63 -2.21 17.60 30.46
N THR A 64 -1.16 16.77 30.44
CA THR A 64 -0.88 15.76 31.48
C THR A 64 0.10 16.24 32.57
N GLN A 65 0.55 17.50 32.50
CA GLN A 65 1.43 18.13 33.51
C GLN A 65 0.78 19.36 34.18
N ARG A 66 -0.52 19.33 34.45
CA ARG A 66 -1.21 20.32 35.28
C ARG A 66 -1.80 19.69 36.52
#